data_AF-S8CWU9-F1
#
_entry.id   AF-S8CWU9-F1
#
_cell.length_a   1.000
_cell.length_b   1.000
_cell.length_c   1.000
_cell.angle_alpha   90.00
_cell.angle_beta   90.00
_cell.angle_gamma   90.00
#
_symmetry.space_group_name_H-M   'P 1'
#
loop_
_entity.id
_entity.type
_entity.pdbx_description
1 polymer ?
#
loop_
_entity_poly.entity_id
_entity_poly.type
_entity_poly.pdbx_seq_one_letter_code
_entity_poly.pdbx_strand_id
1 'polypeptide(L)'
;MVSPWEVIVFIPLLLSIHVAAAELFNATAVGCDVFEGKWVYDSSYPLYDPSGCPYIDEGFNCLKYNRPDRDYLRYRWQPSSCDLPRFDGLDFLERSRGKRIMFVGDSLSLNMWQSLICLIHSTAPAPVRTSLIGRQQALSQITFLDYGVELLLYRTPYLVDMENQQPGRILKLDSIRNGDAWMGMDVLIFNSWHWWTHTGNSQPWDYIEEGGKLYKDMNRLIAYYIGLTTWGRWIDRNIDPSKTRVFFQGISPTHYQ
;
A
#
# COMPACT_ATOMS: atom_id res chain seq x y z
N MET A 1 12.50 0.75 6.88
CA MET A 1 12.15 -0.48 7.60
C MET A 1 10.76 -0.83 7.16
N VAL A 2 10.56 -2.01 6.57
CA VAL A 2 9.23 -2.59 6.54
C VAL A 2 8.83 -2.73 7.97
N SER A 3 7.92 -1.88 8.40
CA SER A 3 7.47 -1.98 9.75
C SER A 3 6.61 -3.23 9.90
N PRO A 4 6.61 -3.88 11.08
CA PRO A 4 5.69 -4.97 11.34
C PRO A 4 4.22 -4.62 10.99
N TRP A 5 3.80 -3.35 11.00
CA TRP A 5 2.47 -2.90 10.55
C TRP A 5 2.15 -3.24 9.08
N GLU A 6 3.16 -3.32 8.21
CA GLU A 6 2.96 -3.60 6.77
C GLU A 6 2.56 -5.06 6.54
N VAL A 7 3.01 -5.98 7.41
CA VAL A 7 2.58 -7.39 7.41
C VAL A 7 1.08 -7.52 7.73
N ILE A 8 0.53 -6.62 8.56
CA ILE A 8 -0.91 -6.58 8.89
C ILE A 8 -1.74 -6.28 7.64
N VAL A 9 -1.21 -5.55 6.65
CA VAL A 9 -1.93 -5.28 5.39
C VAL A 9 -1.87 -6.47 4.43
N PHE A 10 -0.80 -7.26 4.47
CA PHE A 10 -0.65 -8.46 3.64
C PHE A 10 -1.54 -9.62 4.09
N ILE A 11 -1.96 -9.66 5.35
CA ILE A 11 -2.87 -10.68 5.88
C ILE A 11 -4.27 -10.63 5.27
N PRO A 12 -4.99 -9.49 5.25
CA PRO A 12 -6.23 -9.37 4.51
C PRO A 12 -6.01 -9.55 3.00
N LEU A 13 -4.83 -9.22 2.46
CA LEU A 13 -4.48 -9.51 1.06
C LEU A 13 -4.44 -11.03 0.80
N LEU A 14 -3.76 -11.79 1.66
CA LEU A 14 -3.66 -13.26 1.61
C LEU A 14 -5.00 -13.93 1.88
N LEU A 15 -5.74 -13.48 2.89
CA LEU A 15 -7.05 -14.02 3.26
C LEU A 15 -8.09 -13.75 2.18
N SER A 16 -8.07 -12.55 1.59
CA SER A 16 -9.01 -12.24 0.52
C SER A 16 -8.70 -13.01 -0.75
N ILE A 17 -7.43 -13.30 -1.09
CA ILE A 17 -7.04 -14.04 -2.31
C ILE A 17 -7.76 -15.41 -2.41
N HIS A 18 -8.21 -15.96 -1.30
CA HIS A 18 -8.84 -17.28 -1.20
C HIS A 18 -10.36 -17.27 -1.16
N VAL A 19 -10.98 -16.10 -1.05
CA VAL A 19 -12.27 -16.00 -0.38
C VAL A 19 -13.24 -15.24 -1.28
N ALA A 20 -14.29 -15.91 -1.74
CA ALA A 20 -15.46 -15.22 -2.31
C ALA A 20 -15.89 -14.11 -1.33
N ALA A 21 -16.46 -12.99 -1.77
CA ALA A 21 -16.91 -11.93 -0.85
C ALA A 21 -17.70 -12.46 0.37
N ALA A 22 -18.39 -13.60 0.21
CA ALA A 22 -19.08 -14.37 1.24
C ALA A 22 -18.18 -15.00 2.34
N GLU A 23 -16.94 -15.39 2.05
CA GLU A 23 -16.02 -15.97 3.04
C GLU A 23 -15.24 -14.90 3.84
N LEU A 24 -15.11 -13.67 3.31
CA LEU A 24 -14.55 -12.53 4.05
C LEU A 24 -15.63 -12.05 5.00
N PHE A 25 -16.86 -12.05 4.50
CA PHE A 25 -18.06 -11.93 5.30
C PHE A 25 -18.20 -13.06 6.34
N ASN A 26 -17.76 -14.30 6.08
CA ASN A 26 -17.80 -15.38 7.09
C ASN A 26 -16.63 -15.37 8.08
N ALA A 27 -15.46 -14.84 7.74
CA ALA A 27 -14.41 -14.52 8.72
C ALA A 27 -14.86 -13.37 9.65
N THR A 28 -15.73 -12.47 9.15
CA THR A 28 -16.46 -11.51 9.98
C THR A 28 -17.73 -12.08 10.63
N ALA A 29 -18.35 -13.13 10.08
CA ALA A 29 -19.54 -13.76 10.65
C ALA A 29 -19.20 -14.79 11.75
N VAL A 30 -17.94 -15.25 11.81
CA VAL A 30 -17.32 -15.97 12.94
C VAL A 30 -15.97 -15.32 13.30
N GLY A 31 -16.01 -14.01 13.57
CA GLY A 31 -15.22 -13.28 14.57
C GLY A 31 -13.69 -13.43 14.61
N CYS A 32 -12.95 -13.08 13.56
CA CYS A 32 -11.58 -12.59 13.76
C CYS A 32 -11.38 -11.17 13.25
N ASP A 33 -11.38 -10.20 14.17
CA ASP A 33 -10.87 -8.88 13.88
C ASP A 33 -9.33 -8.92 13.87
N VAL A 34 -8.75 -8.87 12.66
CA VAL A 34 -7.29 -8.91 12.47
C VAL A 34 -6.61 -7.59 12.86
N PHE A 35 -7.36 -6.53 13.16
CA PHE A 35 -6.84 -5.22 13.55
C PHE A 35 -6.83 -5.00 15.06
N GLU A 36 -7.50 -5.87 15.83
CA GLU A 36 -7.44 -5.87 17.29
C GLU A 36 -6.49 -6.96 17.79
N GLY A 37 -5.49 -6.55 18.56
CA GLY A 37 -4.43 -7.46 18.98
C GLY A 37 -3.26 -6.75 19.66
N LYS A 38 -2.11 -7.40 19.65
CA LYS A 38 -0.87 -6.86 20.24
C LYS A 38 0.36 -7.28 19.47
N TRP A 39 1.41 -6.48 19.61
CA TRP A 39 2.76 -6.87 19.20
C TRP A 39 3.30 -7.92 20.17
N VAL A 40 3.75 -9.05 19.62
CA VAL A 40 4.41 -10.12 20.38
C VAL A 40 5.80 -10.36 19.83
N TYR A 41 6.75 -10.58 20.74
CA TYR A 41 8.11 -10.97 20.36
C TYR A 41 8.10 -12.42 19.84
N ASP A 42 8.79 -12.64 18.72
CA ASP A 42 8.93 -13.91 18.04
C ASP A 42 10.36 -14.06 17.55
N SER A 43 11.09 -15.04 18.10
CA SER A 43 12.49 -15.30 17.75
C SER A 43 12.66 -15.82 16.32
N SER A 44 11.59 -16.31 15.68
CA SER A 44 11.60 -16.78 14.28
C SER A 44 11.48 -15.66 13.24
N TYR A 45 11.19 -14.42 13.68
CA TYR A 45 11.21 -13.22 12.84
C TYR A 45 12.62 -12.64 12.74
N PRO A 46 12.97 -11.82 11.74
CA PRO A 46 12.11 -11.35 10.66
C PRO A 46 11.81 -12.44 9.63
N LEU A 47 10.75 -12.23 8.83
CA LEU A 47 10.39 -13.15 7.74
C LEU A 47 11.44 -13.18 6.62
N TYR A 48 12.29 -12.17 6.53
CA TYR A 48 13.39 -12.08 5.58
C TYR A 48 14.51 -11.19 6.11
N ASP A 49 15.72 -11.37 5.61
CA ASP A 49 16.84 -10.46 5.89
C ASP A 49 16.80 -9.25 4.93
N PRO A 50 16.60 -8.02 5.42
CA PRO A 50 16.57 -6.83 4.58
C PRO A 50 17.86 -6.60 3.79
N SER A 51 19.01 -7.08 4.27
CA SER A 51 20.29 -6.91 3.57
C SER A 51 20.39 -7.78 2.30
N GLY A 52 19.62 -8.87 2.22
CA GLY A 52 19.60 -9.80 1.10
C GLY A 52 18.59 -9.47 0.00
N CYS A 53 17.74 -8.45 0.17
CA CYS A 53 16.75 -8.08 -0.83
C CYS A 53 17.24 -6.94 -1.75
N PRO A 54 17.38 -7.16 -3.07
CA PRO A 54 17.91 -6.14 -3.98
C PRO A 54 16.91 -5.03 -4.34
N TYR A 55 15.66 -5.15 -3.90
CA TYR A 55 14.56 -4.22 -4.24
C TYR A 55 14.31 -3.13 -3.20
N ILE A 56 14.93 -3.22 -2.03
CA ILE A 56 14.76 -2.22 -0.96
C ILE A 56 15.53 -0.96 -1.32
N ASP A 57 14.84 0.18 -1.33
CA ASP A 57 15.50 1.47 -1.48
C ASP A 57 16.37 1.80 -0.26
N GLU A 58 17.46 2.52 -0.50
CA GLU A 58 18.44 2.82 0.53
C GLU A 58 17.82 3.50 1.76
N GLY A 59 16.88 4.43 1.56
CA GLY A 59 16.16 5.12 2.64
C GLY A 59 15.41 4.19 3.60
N PHE A 60 15.12 2.95 3.21
CA PHE A 60 14.46 1.96 4.06
C PHE A 60 15.41 0.91 4.66
N ASN A 61 16.68 0.87 4.26
CA ASN A 61 17.65 -0.13 4.67
C ASN A 61 18.44 0.30 5.92
N CYS A 62 17.80 0.30 7.08
CA CYS A 62 18.44 0.78 8.32
C CYS A 62 19.63 -0.10 8.75
N LEU A 63 19.65 -1.39 8.38
CA LEU A 63 20.79 -2.28 8.64
C LEU A 63 22.03 -1.88 7.83
N LYS A 64 21.87 -1.54 6.55
CA LYS A 64 22.95 -0.99 5.71
C LYS A 64 23.53 0.30 6.30
N TYR A 65 22.69 1.11 6.95
CA TYR A 65 23.10 2.33 7.64
C TYR A 65 23.41 2.13 9.13
N ASN A 66 23.83 0.91 9.51
CA ASN A 66 24.40 0.59 10.82
C ASN A 66 23.49 0.88 12.03
N ARG A 67 22.16 0.77 11.88
CA ARG A 67 21.27 0.77 13.04
C ARG A 67 21.67 -0.39 13.98
N PRO A 68 22.03 -0.12 15.25
CA PRO A 68 22.65 -1.12 16.12
C PRO A 68 21.64 -2.06 16.78
N ASP A 69 20.45 -1.57 17.14
CA ASP A 69 19.39 -2.39 17.72
C ASP A 69 18.76 -3.29 16.66
N ARG A 70 18.35 -4.52 17.01
CA ARG A 70 17.73 -5.48 16.09
C ARG A 70 16.37 -6.01 16.56
N ASP A 71 15.97 -5.70 17.79
CA ASP A 71 14.76 -6.26 18.38
C ASP A 71 13.49 -5.82 17.66
N TYR A 72 13.49 -4.65 17.01
CA TYR A 72 12.35 -4.21 16.20
C TYR A 72 12.03 -5.16 15.03
N LEU A 73 12.98 -6.00 14.59
CA LEU A 73 12.75 -7.03 13.55
C LEU A 73 12.05 -8.27 14.11
N ARG A 74 12.01 -8.44 15.44
CA ARG A 74 11.56 -9.66 16.13
C ARG A 74 10.10 -9.56 16.60
N TYR A 75 9.35 -8.55 16.16
CA TYR A 75 7.95 -8.40 16.54
C TYR A 75 7.01 -8.81 15.41
N ARG A 76 5.97 -9.56 15.77
CA ARG A 76 4.84 -9.87 14.90
C ARG A 76 3.53 -9.42 15.55
N TRP A 77 2.53 -9.17 14.70
CA TRP A 77 1.20 -8.86 15.17
C TRP A 77 0.48 -10.15 15.55
N GLN A 78 -0.24 -10.14 16.66
CA GLN A 78 -1.08 -11.24 17.12
C GLN A 78 -2.50 -10.70 17.36
N PRO A 79 -3.45 -11.00 16.47
CA PRO A 79 -4.86 -10.73 16.70
C PRO A 79 -5.34 -11.42 17.98
N SER A 80 -6.28 -10.78 18.67
CA SER A 80 -6.84 -11.31 19.92
C SER A 80 -7.67 -12.58 19.70
N SER A 81 -8.31 -12.70 18.53
CA SER A 81 -9.32 -13.72 18.26
C SER A 81 -8.90 -14.79 17.26
N CYS A 82 -7.71 -14.69 16.66
CA CYS A 82 -7.16 -15.74 15.79
C CYS A 82 -5.65 -15.65 15.61
N ASP A 83 -5.09 -16.73 15.08
CA ASP A 83 -3.69 -16.79 14.65
C ASP A 83 -3.56 -16.47 13.16
N LEU A 84 -2.52 -15.72 12.84
CA LEU A 84 -2.19 -15.36 11.47
C LEU A 84 -1.27 -16.42 10.87
N PRO A 85 -1.55 -16.90 9.64
CA PRO A 85 -0.63 -17.80 8.97
C PRO A 85 0.70 -17.09 8.71
N ARG A 86 1.80 -17.84 8.81
CA ARG A 86 3.12 -17.35 8.40
C ARG A 86 3.09 -17.12 6.88
N PHE A 87 3.70 -16.02 6.43
CA PHE A 87 3.80 -15.71 5.01
C PHE A 87 4.62 -16.81 4.29
N ASP A 88 4.10 -17.28 3.16
CA ASP A 88 4.76 -18.19 2.23
C ASP A 88 4.70 -17.59 0.82
N GLY A 89 5.87 -17.25 0.26
CA GLY A 89 5.98 -16.61 -1.04
C GLY A 89 5.62 -17.51 -2.21
N LEU A 90 5.82 -18.83 -2.10
CA LEU A 90 5.40 -19.77 -3.14
C LEU A 90 3.88 -19.88 -3.16
N ASP A 91 3.26 -20.05 -1.99
CA ASP A 91 1.80 -20.10 -1.86
C ASP A 91 1.17 -18.79 -2.37
N PHE A 92 1.74 -17.64 -2.03
CA PHE A 92 1.29 -16.34 -2.55
C PHE A 92 1.36 -16.28 -4.07
N LEU A 93 2.49 -16.68 -4.67
CA LEU A 93 2.71 -16.63 -6.11
C LEU A 93 1.77 -17.59 -6.87
N GLU A 94 1.57 -18.81 -6.37
CA GLU A 94 0.65 -19.78 -6.99
C GLU A 94 -0.80 -19.28 -6.97
N ARG A 95 -1.24 -18.70 -5.86
CA ARG A 95 -2.61 -18.19 -5.73
C ARG A 95 -2.85 -16.87 -6.44
N SER A 96 -1.77 -16.13 -6.69
CA SER A 96 -1.78 -14.89 -7.45
C SER A 96 -1.46 -15.11 -8.93
N ARG A 97 -1.30 -16.36 -9.37
CA ARG A 97 -0.88 -16.69 -10.74
C ARG A 97 -1.75 -15.97 -11.78
N GLY A 98 -1.09 -15.24 -12.68
CA GLY A 98 -1.72 -14.43 -13.71
C GLY A 98 -2.41 -13.15 -13.25
N LYS A 99 -2.35 -12.79 -11.95
CA LYS A 99 -3.01 -11.62 -11.39
C LYS A 99 -2.13 -10.38 -11.37
N ARG A 100 -2.78 -9.22 -11.36
CA ARG A 100 -2.21 -7.88 -11.31
C ARG A 100 -2.64 -7.19 -10.02
N ILE A 101 -1.67 -6.81 -9.20
CA ILE A 101 -1.88 -6.20 -7.89
C ILE A 101 -1.22 -4.83 -7.90
N MET A 102 -1.96 -3.77 -7.61
CA MET A 102 -1.44 -2.40 -7.64
C MET A 102 -1.56 -1.70 -6.29
N PHE A 103 -0.45 -1.13 -5.83
CA PHE A 103 -0.38 -0.22 -4.70
C PHE A 103 -0.51 1.21 -5.22
N VAL A 104 -1.46 1.97 -4.69
CA VAL A 104 -1.80 3.31 -5.19
C VAL A 104 -1.80 4.30 -4.04
N GLY A 105 -0.91 5.30 -4.10
CA GLY A 105 -0.91 6.31 -3.05
C GLY A 105 0.43 6.99 -2.85
N ASP A 106 0.75 7.20 -1.58
CA ASP A 106 1.93 7.94 -1.16
C ASP A 106 3.17 7.05 -0.94
N SER A 107 4.16 7.56 -0.20
CA SER A 107 5.39 6.84 0.12
C SER A 107 5.17 5.53 0.90
N LEU A 108 4.05 5.35 1.58
CA LEU A 108 3.73 4.08 2.25
C LEU A 108 3.37 2.98 1.25
N SER A 109 2.68 3.32 0.16
CA SER A 109 2.45 2.37 -0.95
C SER A 109 3.78 1.84 -1.52
N LEU A 110 4.79 2.71 -1.66
CA LEU A 110 6.14 2.29 -2.08
C LEU A 110 6.77 1.32 -1.06
N ASN A 111 6.68 1.63 0.23
CA ASN A 111 7.24 0.79 1.28
C ASN A 111 6.59 -0.60 1.29
N MET A 112 5.25 -0.65 1.27
CA MET A 112 4.49 -1.89 1.18
C MET A 112 4.80 -2.69 -0.09
N TRP A 113 4.86 -2.03 -1.26
CA TRP A 113 5.20 -2.68 -2.52
C TRP A 113 6.60 -3.34 -2.43
N GLN A 114 7.61 -2.65 -1.91
CA GLN A 114 8.95 -3.22 -1.71
C GLN A 114 8.96 -4.36 -0.69
N SER A 115 8.20 -4.20 0.40
CA SER A 115 8.04 -5.22 1.44
C SER A 115 7.56 -6.55 0.87
N LEU A 116 6.46 -6.52 0.11
CA LEU A 116 5.88 -7.73 -0.48
C LEU A 116 6.86 -8.39 -1.45
N ILE A 117 7.55 -7.59 -2.27
CA ILE A 117 8.55 -8.10 -3.20
C ILE A 117 9.66 -8.85 -2.45
N CYS A 118 10.16 -8.27 -1.36
CA CYS A 118 11.22 -8.89 -0.56
C CYS A 118 10.75 -10.15 0.17
N LEU A 119 9.52 -10.14 0.70
CA LEU A 119 8.90 -11.33 1.29
C LEU A 119 8.82 -12.47 0.26
N ILE A 120 8.34 -12.20 -0.95
CA ILE A 120 8.27 -13.20 -2.01
C ILE A 120 9.67 -13.66 -2.42
N HIS A 121 10.58 -12.73 -2.72
CA HIS A 121 11.94 -13.04 -3.17
C HIS A 121 12.72 -13.92 -2.17
N SER A 122 12.48 -13.74 -0.87
CA SER A 122 13.19 -14.47 0.19
C SER A 122 12.59 -15.84 0.53
N THR A 123 11.29 -16.04 0.30
CA THR A 123 10.58 -17.26 0.72
C THR A 123 10.19 -18.17 -0.44
N ALA A 124 10.16 -17.67 -1.68
CA ALA A 124 9.92 -18.49 -2.87
C ALA A 124 11.18 -19.29 -3.29
N PRO A 125 11.02 -20.50 -3.89
CA PRO A 125 12.13 -21.30 -4.39
C PRO A 125 13.00 -20.54 -5.41
N ALA A 126 14.31 -20.51 -5.17
CA ALA A 126 15.26 -19.89 -6.08
C ALA A 126 15.57 -20.81 -7.30
N PRO A 127 15.88 -20.23 -8.47
CA PRO A 127 15.91 -18.80 -8.77
C PRO A 127 14.51 -18.23 -9.10
N VAL A 128 14.16 -17.10 -8.47
CA VAL A 128 12.92 -16.38 -8.77
C VAL A 128 13.17 -15.45 -9.95
N ARG A 129 12.61 -15.75 -11.13
CA ARG A 129 12.79 -14.93 -12.32
C ARG A 129 11.88 -13.71 -12.27
N THR A 130 12.48 -12.52 -12.30
CA THR A 130 11.75 -11.25 -12.26
C THR A 130 12.12 -10.32 -13.41
N SER A 131 11.18 -9.45 -13.78
CA SER A 131 11.39 -8.31 -14.67
C SER A 131 10.91 -7.05 -13.99
N LEU A 132 11.76 -6.03 -13.89
CA LEU A 132 11.46 -4.74 -13.26
C LEU A 132 11.48 -3.62 -14.30
N ILE A 133 10.37 -2.88 -14.41
CA ILE A 133 10.17 -1.79 -15.37
C ILE A 133 9.75 -0.52 -14.60
N GLY A 134 10.19 0.64 -15.09
CA GLY A 134 9.74 1.93 -14.57
C GLY A 134 10.21 2.23 -13.15
N ARG A 135 11.32 1.64 -12.69
CA ARG A 135 11.87 1.90 -11.35
C ARG A 135 12.03 3.41 -11.13
N GLN A 136 11.50 3.92 -10.01
CA GLN A 136 11.48 5.34 -9.64
C GLN A 136 10.61 6.26 -10.52
N GLN A 137 9.82 5.72 -11.45
CA GLN A 137 8.84 6.48 -12.22
C GLN A 137 7.47 6.55 -11.48
N ALA A 138 6.51 7.26 -12.06
CA ALA A 138 5.14 7.35 -11.51
C ALA A 138 4.46 5.96 -11.45
N LEU A 139 4.77 5.10 -12.42
CA LEU A 139 4.37 3.70 -12.45
C LEU A 139 5.64 2.82 -12.41
N SER A 140 5.77 2.01 -11.36
CA SER A 140 6.77 0.95 -11.27
C SER A 140 6.07 -0.41 -11.34
N GLN A 141 6.65 -1.37 -12.04
CA GLN A 141 6.10 -2.72 -12.17
C GLN A 141 7.20 -3.75 -12.02
N ILE A 142 6.97 -4.75 -11.17
CA ILE A 142 7.75 -5.97 -11.14
C ILE A 142 6.87 -7.15 -11.52
N THR A 143 7.40 -8.04 -12.36
CA THR A 143 6.70 -9.25 -12.80
C THR A 143 7.47 -10.48 -12.34
N PHE A 144 6.79 -11.41 -11.66
CA PHE A 144 7.32 -12.74 -11.35
C PHE A 144 6.99 -13.68 -12.51
N LEU A 145 7.96 -13.87 -13.40
CA LEU A 145 7.76 -14.37 -14.76
C LEU A 145 7.16 -15.79 -14.79
N ASP A 146 7.61 -16.67 -13.90
CA ASP A 146 7.16 -18.07 -13.87
C ASP A 146 5.71 -18.23 -13.38
N TYR A 147 5.15 -17.17 -12.79
CA TYR A 147 3.79 -17.13 -12.25
C TYR A 147 2.89 -16.14 -12.99
N GLY A 148 3.44 -15.27 -13.84
CA GLY A 148 2.69 -14.18 -14.47
C GLY A 148 2.07 -13.22 -13.45
N VAL A 149 2.65 -13.11 -12.24
CA VAL A 149 2.16 -12.21 -11.19
C VAL A 149 2.79 -10.84 -11.40
N GLU A 150 1.97 -9.81 -11.50
CA GLU A 150 2.43 -8.42 -11.61
C GLU A 150 2.16 -7.66 -10.31
N LEU A 151 3.20 -7.06 -9.73
CA LEU A 151 3.06 -6.10 -8.64
C LEU A 151 3.40 -4.69 -9.17
N LEU A 152 2.42 -3.81 -9.12
CA LEU A 152 2.51 -2.45 -9.63
C LEU A 152 2.47 -1.43 -8.48
N LEU A 153 3.15 -0.31 -8.66
CA LEU A 153 3.10 0.85 -7.79
C LEU A 153 2.73 2.07 -8.62
N TYR A 154 1.63 2.72 -8.28
CA TYR A 154 1.18 3.96 -8.89
C TYR A 154 1.24 5.10 -7.86
N ARG A 155 2.16 6.05 -8.07
CA ARG A 155 2.42 7.13 -7.10
C ARG A 155 1.46 8.30 -7.32
N THR A 156 0.51 8.46 -6.42
CA THR A 156 -0.45 9.57 -6.38
C THR A 156 -0.78 9.89 -4.92
N PRO A 157 0.04 10.70 -4.21
CA PRO A 157 -0.05 10.83 -2.76
C PRO A 157 -1.42 11.30 -2.24
N TYR A 158 -2.15 12.04 -3.07
CA TYR A 158 -3.44 12.65 -2.75
C TYR A 158 -4.62 11.90 -3.35
N LEU A 159 -4.39 10.89 -4.22
CA LEU A 159 -5.36 10.18 -5.05
C LEU A 159 -6.07 11.07 -6.10
N VAL A 160 -6.43 12.29 -5.72
CA VAL A 160 -6.99 13.35 -6.58
C VAL A 160 -5.91 14.08 -7.38
N ASP A 161 -6.35 14.81 -8.40
CA ASP A 161 -5.46 15.47 -9.34
C ASP A 161 -4.73 16.68 -8.73
N MET A 162 -3.48 16.84 -9.16
CA MET A 162 -2.69 18.05 -8.96
C MET A 162 -2.30 18.60 -10.32
N GLU A 163 -2.61 19.88 -10.55
CA GLU A 163 -2.41 20.54 -11.84
C GLU A 163 -1.59 21.81 -11.72
N ASN A 164 -0.79 22.09 -12.74
CA ASN A 164 -0.09 23.36 -12.90
C ASN A 164 -0.90 24.23 -13.86
N GLN A 165 -1.73 25.13 -13.35
CA GLN A 165 -2.56 26.05 -14.14
C GLN A 165 -2.57 27.44 -13.51
N GLN A 166 -2.85 28.52 -14.25
CA GLN A 166 -2.93 29.86 -13.61
C GLN A 166 -3.97 29.85 -12.47
N PRO A 167 -3.67 30.34 -11.25
CA PRO A 167 -2.49 31.11 -10.82
C PRO A 167 -1.33 30.31 -10.15
N GLY A 168 -1.30 28.98 -10.20
CA GLY A 168 -0.22 28.16 -9.63
C GLY A 168 -0.45 26.65 -9.65
N ARG A 169 0.12 25.92 -8.68
CA ARG A 169 -0.14 24.50 -8.48
C ARG A 169 -1.44 24.32 -7.71
N ILE A 170 -2.38 23.56 -8.23
CA ILE A 170 -3.73 23.45 -7.70
C ILE A 170 -4.03 21.99 -7.37
N LEU A 171 -4.38 21.72 -6.11
CA LEU A 171 -4.91 20.43 -5.68
C LEU A 171 -6.44 20.43 -5.92
N LYS A 172 -6.91 19.62 -6.86
CA LYS A 172 -8.33 19.56 -7.24
C LYS A 172 -9.03 18.42 -6.52
N LEU A 173 -9.80 18.74 -5.48
CA LEU A 173 -10.39 17.73 -4.59
C LEU A 173 -11.51 16.91 -5.25
N ASP A 174 -12.12 17.42 -6.33
CA ASP A 174 -13.23 16.79 -7.04
C ASP A 174 -12.84 16.12 -8.36
N SER A 175 -11.53 15.88 -8.59
CA SER A 175 -11.02 15.38 -9.87
C SER A 175 -10.08 14.18 -9.71
N ILE A 176 -10.34 13.12 -10.50
CA ILE A 176 -9.46 11.96 -10.67
C ILE A 176 -9.43 11.62 -12.17
N ARG A 177 -8.55 12.27 -12.93
CA ARG A 177 -8.41 12.04 -14.39
C ARG A 177 -7.56 10.83 -14.71
N ASN A 178 -6.56 10.55 -13.87
CA ASN A 178 -5.64 9.43 -14.09
C ASN A 178 -6.14 8.10 -13.49
N GLY A 179 -7.42 8.02 -13.11
CA GLY A 179 -8.01 6.82 -12.53
C GLY A 179 -8.01 5.62 -13.48
N ASP A 180 -8.02 5.86 -14.80
CA ASP A 180 -7.94 4.80 -15.82
C ASP A 180 -6.71 3.90 -15.65
N ALA A 181 -5.63 4.41 -15.06
CA ALA A 181 -4.44 3.63 -14.75
C ALA A 181 -4.69 2.50 -13.72
N TRP A 182 -5.72 2.61 -12.90
CA TRP A 182 -6.08 1.63 -11.86
C TRP A 182 -7.02 0.54 -12.39
N MET A 183 -7.54 0.71 -13.60
CA MET A 183 -8.48 -0.23 -14.21
C MET A 183 -7.79 -1.54 -14.62
N GLY A 184 -8.55 -2.64 -14.56
CA GLY A 184 -8.06 -3.96 -14.96
C GLY A 184 -7.04 -4.59 -14.00
N MET A 185 -7.00 -4.14 -12.75
CA MET A 185 -6.30 -4.82 -11.66
C MET A 185 -7.20 -5.83 -10.97
N ASP A 186 -6.63 -6.94 -10.53
CA ASP A 186 -7.35 -7.93 -9.70
C ASP A 186 -7.42 -7.44 -8.24
N VAL A 187 -6.38 -6.71 -7.80
CA VAL A 187 -6.31 -6.16 -6.45
C VAL A 187 -5.76 -4.74 -6.49
N LEU A 188 -6.47 -3.81 -5.84
CA LEU A 188 -6.05 -2.43 -5.63
C LEU A 188 -5.86 -2.18 -4.13
N ILE A 189 -4.71 -1.61 -3.76
CA ILE A 189 -4.37 -1.28 -2.38
C ILE A 189 -4.07 0.21 -2.32
N PHE A 190 -5.04 0.98 -1.87
CA PHE A 190 -4.92 2.43 -1.77
C PHE A 190 -4.36 2.86 -0.42
N ASN A 191 -3.69 4.00 -0.40
CA ASN A 191 -3.42 4.71 0.83
C ASN A 191 -3.25 6.21 0.57
N SER A 192 -3.56 7.04 1.57
CA SER A 192 -3.33 8.48 1.47
C SER A 192 -3.40 9.12 2.85
N TRP A 193 -2.36 9.80 3.32
CA TRP A 193 -2.45 10.69 4.49
C TRP A 193 -1.20 11.55 4.69
N HIS A 194 -0.02 10.93 4.63
CA HIS A 194 1.23 11.51 5.12
C HIS A 194 1.54 12.88 4.49
N TRP A 195 1.15 13.05 3.23
CA TRP A 195 1.42 14.25 2.43
C TRP A 195 0.37 15.37 2.61
N TRP A 196 -0.79 15.08 3.19
CA TRP A 196 -1.87 16.07 3.41
C TRP A 196 -1.53 17.05 4.53
N THR A 197 -0.74 16.60 5.50
CA THR A 197 -0.34 17.39 6.67
C THR A 197 0.84 18.32 6.40
N HIS A 198 1.43 18.28 5.20
CA HIS A 198 2.54 19.17 4.84
C HIS A 198 2.09 20.63 4.71
N THR A 199 2.83 21.52 5.35
CA THR A 199 2.61 22.98 5.34
C THR A 199 3.88 23.72 4.98
N GLY A 200 3.77 25.01 4.63
CA GLY A 200 4.92 25.86 4.29
C GLY A 200 5.66 25.34 3.06
N ASN A 201 7.00 25.28 3.14
CA ASN A 201 7.85 24.88 2.01
C ASN A 201 7.63 23.43 1.55
N SER A 202 7.09 22.57 2.41
CA SER A 202 6.80 21.17 2.09
C SER A 202 5.43 20.98 1.44
N GLN A 203 4.60 22.02 1.38
CA GLN A 203 3.29 21.98 0.73
C GLN A 203 3.47 22.00 -0.80
N PRO A 204 2.98 20.97 -1.52
CA PRO A 204 3.20 20.89 -2.96
C PRO A 204 2.20 21.69 -3.80
N TRP A 205 1.11 22.19 -3.21
CA TRP A 205 0.13 23.04 -3.89
C TRP A 205 0.21 24.49 -3.42
N ASP A 206 -0.15 25.42 -4.31
CA ASP A 206 -0.28 26.84 -4.02
C ASP A 206 -1.73 27.24 -3.71
N TYR A 207 -2.69 26.44 -4.18
CA TYR A 207 -4.13 26.58 -4.01
C TYR A 207 -4.85 25.22 -3.95
N ILE A 208 -6.06 25.20 -3.41
CA ILE A 208 -6.97 24.05 -3.38
C ILE A 208 -8.25 24.41 -4.13
N GLU A 209 -8.78 23.52 -4.95
CA GLU A 209 -10.03 23.71 -5.69
C GLU A 209 -11.09 22.68 -5.27
N GLU A 210 -12.31 23.18 -5.00
CA GLU A 210 -13.52 22.41 -4.72
C GLU A 210 -14.69 23.06 -5.48
N GLY A 211 -15.42 22.28 -6.27
CA GLY A 211 -16.61 22.74 -7.01
C GLY A 211 -16.35 23.94 -7.91
N GLY A 212 -15.14 24.05 -8.48
CA GLY A 212 -14.71 25.19 -9.31
C GLY A 212 -14.37 26.47 -8.53
N LYS A 213 -14.40 26.44 -7.20
CA LYS A 213 -13.95 27.55 -6.35
C LYS A 213 -12.51 27.33 -5.91
N LEU A 214 -11.72 28.38 -6.01
CA LEU A 214 -10.31 28.36 -5.64
C LEU A 214 -10.10 28.92 -4.23
N TYR A 215 -9.38 28.18 -3.40
CA TYR A 215 -9.04 28.51 -2.03
C TYR A 215 -7.52 28.64 -1.91
N LYS A 216 -7.03 29.63 -1.16
CA LYS A 216 -5.59 29.75 -0.91
C LYS A 216 -5.06 28.58 -0.08
N ASP A 217 -5.87 28.14 0.87
CA ASP A 217 -5.63 26.96 1.68
C ASP A 217 -6.96 26.46 2.26
N MET A 218 -6.95 25.26 2.84
CA MET A 218 -8.08 24.61 3.47
C MET A 218 -7.64 23.84 4.71
N ASN A 219 -8.55 23.65 5.65
CA ASN A 219 -8.33 22.70 6.74
C ASN A 219 -8.03 21.31 6.16
N ARG A 220 -6.99 20.64 6.66
CA ARG A 220 -6.49 19.39 6.07
C ARG A 220 -7.42 18.21 6.23
N LEU A 221 -8.18 18.15 7.32
CA LEU A 221 -9.20 17.12 7.50
C LEU A 221 -10.38 17.33 6.55
N ILE A 222 -10.76 18.59 6.30
CA ILE A 222 -11.82 18.92 5.33
C ILE A 222 -11.34 18.56 3.91
N ALA A 223 -10.15 19.01 3.52
CA ALA A 223 -9.59 18.69 2.20
C ALA A 223 -9.46 17.19 1.97
N TYR A 224 -8.95 16.46 2.97
CA TYR A 224 -8.83 15.00 2.96
C TYR A 224 -10.19 14.32 2.83
N TYR A 225 -11.19 14.77 3.59
CA TYR A 225 -12.54 14.23 3.54
C TYR A 225 -13.18 14.38 2.15
N ILE A 226 -13.06 15.56 1.54
CA ILE A 226 -13.58 15.81 0.18
C ILE A 226 -12.84 14.92 -0.83
N GLY A 227 -11.50 14.92 -0.79
CA GLY A 227 -10.68 14.12 -1.71
C GLY A 227 -10.97 12.61 -1.61
N LEU A 228 -11.12 12.08 -0.39
CA LEU A 228 -11.52 10.68 -0.20
C LEU A 228 -12.97 10.40 -0.60
N THR A 229 -13.86 11.37 -0.45
CA THR A 229 -15.24 11.24 -0.95
C THR A 229 -15.24 11.13 -2.48
N THR A 230 -14.41 11.93 -3.16
CA THR A 230 -14.21 11.85 -4.61
C THR A 230 -13.63 10.51 -5.03
N TRP A 231 -12.60 10.02 -4.33
CA TRP A 231 -12.03 8.69 -4.56
C TRP A 231 -13.06 7.58 -4.36
N GLY A 232 -13.82 7.58 -3.27
CA GLY A 232 -14.85 6.56 -3.01
C GLY A 232 -15.90 6.52 -4.13
N ARG A 233 -16.39 7.68 -4.56
CA ARG A 233 -17.31 7.78 -5.71
C ARG A 233 -16.70 7.30 -7.01
N TRP A 234 -15.40 7.52 -7.21
CA TRP A 234 -14.70 7.00 -8.38
C TRP A 234 -14.64 5.46 -8.34
N ILE A 235 -14.33 4.86 -7.19
CA ILE A 235 -14.34 3.40 -7.02
C ILE A 235 -15.72 2.82 -7.31
N ASP A 236 -16.77 3.36 -6.69
CA ASP A 236 -18.15 2.87 -6.86
C ASP A 236 -18.63 2.91 -8.32
N ARG A 237 -18.12 3.85 -9.12
CA ARG A 237 -18.51 4.03 -10.52
C ARG A 237 -17.72 3.20 -11.51
N ASN A 238 -16.45 2.93 -11.21
CA ASN A 238 -15.51 2.38 -12.19
C ASN A 238 -15.05 0.96 -11.87
N ILE A 239 -15.12 0.53 -10.61
CA ILE A 239 -14.60 -0.76 -10.18
C ILE A 239 -15.75 -1.76 -9.98
N ASP A 240 -15.65 -2.89 -10.67
CA ASP A 240 -16.55 -4.02 -10.49
C ASP A 240 -16.06 -4.88 -9.31
N PRO A 241 -16.74 -4.87 -8.14
CA PRO A 241 -16.28 -5.58 -6.95
C PRO A 241 -16.33 -7.12 -7.10
N SER A 242 -16.99 -7.63 -8.15
CA SER A 242 -16.95 -9.07 -8.47
C SER A 242 -15.64 -9.50 -9.13
N LYS A 243 -14.88 -8.55 -9.70
CA LYS A 243 -13.62 -8.79 -10.41
C LYS A 243 -12.41 -8.26 -9.68
N THR A 244 -12.54 -7.07 -9.09
CA THR A 244 -11.43 -6.36 -8.46
C THR A 244 -11.69 -6.22 -6.98
N ARG A 245 -10.71 -6.60 -6.15
CA ARG A 245 -10.75 -6.32 -4.72
C ARG A 245 -10.02 -5.03 -4.38
N VAL A 246 -10.66 -4.21 -3.57
CA VAL A 246 -10.17 -2.88 -3.17
C VAL A 246 -9.90 -2.87 -1.68
N PHE A 247 -8.69 -2.44 -1.32
CA PHE A 247 -8.26 -2.20 0.05
C PHE A 247 -7.88 -0.73 0.22
N PHE A 248 -8.08 -0.20 1.42
CA PHE A 248 -7.55 1.10 1.82
C PHE A 248 -6.74 0.92 3.10
N GLN A 249 -5.43 1.17 3.03
CA GLN A 249 -4.55 1.19 4.18
C GLN A 249 -4.80 2.46 5.00
N GLY A 250 -5.11 2.28 6.28
CA GLY A 250 -5.34 3.38 7.20
C GLY A 250 -4.11 4.26 7.43
N ILE A 251 -4.24 5.26 8.29
CA ILE A 251 -3.17 6.21 8.57
C ILE A 251 -1.96 5.51 9.23
N SER A 252 -0.77 5.67 8.66
CA SER A 252 0.48 5.33 9.37
C SER A 252 0.83 6.44 10.37
N PRO A 253 1.00 6.13 11.67
CA PRO A 253 1.34 7.13 12.67
C PRO A 253 2.77 7.67 12.48
N THR A 254 2.96 8.94 12.84
CA THR A 254 4.29 9.55 13.00
C THR A 254 4.66 9.62 14.48
N HIS A 255 5.93 9.46 14.81
CA HIS A 255 6.42 9.39 16.20
C HIS A 255 7.34 10.58 16.55
N TYR A 256 7.04 11.76 16.01
CA TYR A 256 7.72 12.99 16.41
C TYR A 256 7.17 13.47 17.76
N GLN A 257 8.05 14.02 18.61
CA GLN A 257 7.69 14.73 19.83
C GLN A 257 7.77 16.23 19.59
#